data_AF-A0A3N5NNZ9-F1
#
_entry.id   AF-A0A3N5NNZ9-F1
#
_cell.length_a   1.000
_cell.length_b   1.000
_cell.length_c   1.000
_cell.angle_alpha   90.00
_cell.angle_beta   90.00
_cell.angle_gamma   90.00
#
_symmetry.space_group_name_H-M   'P 1'
#
loop_
_entity.id
_entity.type
_entity.pdbx_description
1 polymer ?
#
loop_
_entity_poly.entity_id
_entity_poly.type
_entity_poly.pdbx_seq_one_letter_code
_entity_poly.pdbx_strand_id
1 'polypeptide(L)'
;MTTTGTALYYPVSLNREYLAGKLLERYAEKHPRTWENLSIHQRVQVRGEYLATIWSLEESLATGSPAFLVDHACWVQSRFAAGHFPQQFSVSFFGVLKDVLARELPQDYRKNAVAFAGKAISRLKPVPSGTGRCPDTRITLSPVARSFLKYLLAGEQAGGRTVIDKTLADGTPVREIYTAIFQPVLKETGRLWQENRATIAQEHYITGVIRQIMEQQHERIIATGRMTPQKKTVVAACAGEELHEIGIRMVADFFEMDGWNLYYIGANTPAGSILDTVKEQKADVVALSITMPSRLPELRYLVRSLRADKDTAHVKIIVGGFPFSIMPDLWKQIGADAVAAGAEDAVAAANRLTAGTRGIV
;
A
#
# COMPACT_ATOMS: atom_id res chain seq x y z
N MET A 1 -15.15 -7.45 33.11
CA MET A 1 -14.02 -8.07 32.39
C MET A 1 -13.90 -7.41 31.03
N THR A 2 -13.13 -6.32 30.96
CA THR A 2 -12.82 -5.57 29.74
C THR A 2 -11.59 -6.22 29.10
N THR A 3 -11.80 -7.07 28.10
CA THR A 3 -10.73 -7.62 27.27
C THR A 3 -10.15 -6.52 26.38
N THR A 4 -9.21 -5.73 26.91
CA THR A 4 -8.27 -4.92 26.12
C THR A 4 -7.15 -5.80 25.55
N GLY A 5 -7.53 -6.92 24.92
CA GLY A 5 -6.65 -7.60 23.98
C GLY A 5 -6.84 -6.91 22.64
N THR A 6 -5.77 -6.35 22.07
CA THR A 6 -5.77 -5.90 20.66
C THR A 6 -6.36 -7.03 19.82
N ALA A 7 -7.50 -6.77 19.15
CA ALA A 7 -8.12 -7.75 18.28
C ALA A 7 -7.06 -8.27 17.29
N LEU A 8 -6.79 -9.57 17.29
CA LEU A 8 -5.81 -10.17 16.39
C LEU A 8 -6.37 -10.11 14.96
N TYR A 9 -5.48 -9.92 13.98
CA TYR A 9 -5.86 -10.02 12.58
C TYR A 9 -6.19 -11.49 12.25
N TYR A 10 -7.41 -11.75 11.78
CA TYR A 10 -7.87 -13.08 11.36
C TYR A 10 -8.28 -13.06 9.89
N PRO A 11 -7.53 -13.70 8.98
CA PRO A 11 -7.88 -13.73 7.56
C PRO A 11 -9.32 -14.19 7.35
N VAL A 12 -10.07 -13.44 6.53
CA VAL A 12 -11.43 -13.79 6.10
C VAL A 12 -11.39 -14.08 4.61
N SER A 13 -12.04 -15.17 4.20
CA SER A 13 -12.19 -15.52 2.78
C SER A 13 -13.66 -15.72 2.47
N LEU A 14 -14.18 -14.90 1.56
CA LEU A 14 -15.54 -14.96 1.04
C LEU A 14 -15.53 -15.53 -0.38
N ASN A 15 -16.65 -16.10 -0.83
CA ASN A 15 -16.79 -16.50 -2.23
C ASN A 15 -17.00 -15.26 -3.12
N ARG A 16 -15.88 -14.67 -3.56
CA ARG A 16 -15.85 -13.38 -4.26
C ARG A 16 -16.62 -13.40 -5.58
N GLU A 17 -16.43 -14.45 -6.38
CA GLU A 17 -17.11 -14.61 -7.67
C GLU A 17 -18.62 -14.74 -7.51
N TYR A 18 -19.07 -15.54 -6.53
CA TYR A 18 -20.48 -15.70 -6.21
C TYR A 18 -21.10 -14.37 -5.76
N LEU A 19 -20.47 -13.69 -4.79
CA LEU A 19 -20.97 -12.41 -4.29
C LEU A 19 -20.97 -11.34 -5.38
N ALA A 20 -19.93 -11.23 -6.20
CA ALA A 20 -19.88 -10.30 -7.32
C ALA A 20 -20.99 -10.57 -8.35
N GLY A 21 -21.29 -11.85 -8.63
CA GLY A 21 -22.46 -12.24 -9.44
C GLY A 21 -23.77 -11.74 -8.84
N LYS A 22 -24.01 -12.02 -7.54
CA LYS A 22 -25.20 -11.58 -6.82
C LYS A 22 -25.35 -10.05 -6.77
N LEU A 23 -24.23 -9.34 -6.62
CA LEU A 23 -24.20 -7.88 -6.63
C LEU A 23 -24.60 -7.30 -7.99
N LEU A 24 -24.10 -7.87 -9.09
CA LEU A 24 -24.48 -7.45 -10.44
C LEU A 24 -25.96 -7.71 -10.74
N GLU A 25 -26.44 -8.93 -10.47
CA GLU A 25 -27.85 -9.31 -10.60
C GLU A 25 -28.74 -8.31 -9.84
N ARG A 26 -28.40 -8.10 -8.56
CA ARG A 26 -29.19 -7.23 -7.68
C ARG A 26 -29.16 -5.77 -8.10
N TYR A 27 -28.03 -5.29 -8.62
CA TYR A 27 -27.92 -3.93 -9.13
C TYR A 27 -28.78 -3.73 -10.38
N ALA A 28 -28.73 -4.66 -11.33
CA ALA A 28 -29.55 -4.63 -12.54
C ALA A 28 -31.06 -4.67 -12.22
N GLU A 29 -31.48 -5.51 -11.26
CA GLU A 29 -32.87 -5.57 -10.78
C GLU A 29 -33.34 -4.26 -10.14
N LYS A 30 -32.52 -3.64 -9.29
CA LYS A 30 -32.91 -2.44 -8.54
C LYS A 30 -32.79 -1.15 -9.34
N HIS A 31 -31.88 -1.10 -10.30
CA HIS A 31 -31.56 0.10 -11.07
C HIS A 31 -31.56 -0.17 -12.59
N PRO A 32 -32.66 -0.72 -13.17
CA PRO A 32 -32.68 -1.23 -14.54
C PRO A 32 -32.34 -0.15 -15.57
N ARG A 33 -32.94 1.05 -15.44
CA ARG A 33 -32.66 2.18 -16.35
C ARG A 33 -31.19 2.60 -16.32
N THR A 34 -30.59 2.69 -15.12
CA THR A 34 -29.17 3.04 -15.00
C THR A 34 -28.28 1.97 -15.60
N TRP A 35 -28.60 0.70 -15.35
CA TRP A 35 -27.85 -0.45 -15.83
C TRP A 35 -27.89 -0.57 -17.37
N GLU A 36 -29.07 -0.42 -17.96
CA GLU A 36 -29.27 -0.43 -19.42
C GLU A 36 -28.46 0.65 -20.12
N ASN A 37 -28.37 1.85 -19.52
CA ASN A 37 -27.60 2.97 -20.05
C ASN A 37 -26.08 2.83 -19.92
N LEU A 38 -25.56 1.89 -19.12
CA LEU A 38 -24.12 1.64 -19.04
C LEU A 38 -23.62 0.94 -20.30
N SER A 39 -22.47 1.38 -20.81
CA SER A 39 -21.76 0.68 -21.88
C SER A 39 -21.26 -0.70 -21.40
N ILE A 40 -20.93 -1.58 -22.35
CA ILE A 40 -20.33 -2.89 -22.04
C ILE A 40 -19.06 -2.72 -21.19
N HIS A 41 -18.19 -1.76 -21.54
CA HIS A 41 -16.99 -1.44 -20.79
C HIS A 41 -17.29 -1.03 -19.35
N GLN A 42 -18.28 -0.15 -19.14
CA GLN A 42 -18.69 0.27 -17.80
C GLN A 42 -19.25 -0.90 -16.98
N ARG A 43 -20.01 -1.82 -17.59
CA ARG A 43 -20.52 -3.01 -16.89
C ARG A 43 -19.38 -3.96 -16.46
N VAL A 44 -18.37 -4.14 -17.31
CA VAL A 44 -17.15 -4.89 -16.96
C VAL A 44 -16.42 -4.22 -15.80
N GLN A 45 -16.28 -2.89 -15.84
CA GLN A 45 -15.68 -2.11 -14.75
C GLN A 45 -16.45 -2.32 -13.44
N VAL A 46 -17.79 -2.25 -13.44
CA VAL A 46 -18.62 -2.47 -12.25
C VAL A 46 -18.38 -3.85 -11.64
N ARG A 47 -18.23 -4.91 -12.45
CA ARG A 47 -17.88 -6.24 -11.95
C ARG A 47 -16.53 -6.23 -11.23
N GLY A 48 -15.51 -5.62 -11.86
CA GLY A 48 -14.18 -5.48 -11.26
C GLY A 48 -14.21 -4.73 -9.93
N GLU A 49 -14.99 -3.65 -9.85
CA GLU A 49 -15.15 -2.88 -8.63
C GLU A 49 -15.84 -3.67 -7.52
N TYR A 50 -16.82 -4.53 -7.84
CA TYR A 50 -17.43 -5.41 -6.83
C TYR A 50 -16.43 -6.42 -6.28
N LEU A 51 -15.61 -7.05 -7.13
CA LEU A 51 -14.54 -7.96 -6.68
C LEU A 51 -13.56 -7.24 -5.74
N ALA A 52 -13.10 -6.05 -6.10
CA ALA A 52 -12.20 -5.25 -5.27
C ALA A 52 -12.85 -4.75 -3.97
N THR A 53 -14.15 -4.48 -4.01
CA THR A 53 -14.93 -4.10 -2.82
C THR A 53 -15.06 -5.27 -1.85
N ILE A 54 -15.26 -6.50 -2.36
CA ILE A 54 -15.31 -7.71 -1.52
C ILE A 54 -13.95 -7.97 -0.87
N TRP A 55 -12.84 -7.79 -1.58
CA TRP A 55 -11.50 -7.83 -0.96
C TRP A 55 -11.37 -6.83 0.18
N SER A 56 -11.76 -5.57 -0.05
CA SER A 56 -11.66 -4.54 0.99
C SER A 56 -12.59 -4.81 2.19
N LEU A 57 -13.71 -5.51 1.96
CA LEU A 57 -14.60 -6.01 3.00
C LEU A 57 -13.93 -7.15 3.80
N GLU A 58 -13.28 -8.12 3.14
CA GLU A 58 -12.54 -9.18 3.82
C GLU A 58 -11.50 -8.61 4.78
N GLU A 59 -10.72 -7.62 4.34
CA GLU A 59 -9.73 -6.94 5.19
C GLU A 59 -10.36 -6.16 6.36
N SER A 60 -11.51 -5.55 6.11
CA SER A 60 -12.27 -4.87 7.17
C SER A 60 -12.79 -5.85 8.21
N LEU A 61 -13.31 -7.01 7.77
CA LEU A 61 -13.77 -8.07 8.66
C LEU A 61 -12.60 -8.69 9.43
N ALA A 62 -11.47 -8.92 8.76
CA ALA A 62 -10.28 -9.53 9.34
C ALA A 62 -9.65 -8.69 10.46
N THR A 63 -9.74 -7.36 10.35
CA THR A 63 -9.23 -6.40 11.34
C THR A 63 -10.28 -5.96 12.37
N GLY A 64 -11.55 -6.32 12.14
CA GLY A 64 -12.68 -5.82 12.91
C GLY A 64 -12.95 -4.32 12.75
N SER A 65 -12.38 -3.69 11.71
CA SER A 65 -12.43 -2.25 11.46
C SER A 65 -13.04 -1.95 10.08
N PRO A 66 -13.94 -0.97 9.94
CA PRO A 66 -14.48 -0.58 8.64
C PRO A 66 -13.48 0.17 7.75
N ALA A 67 -12.26 0.46 8.24
CA ALA A 67 -11.35 1.43 7.64
C ALA A 67 -10.99 1.11 6.18
N PHE A 68 -10.71 -0.16 5.85
CA PHE A 68 -10.37 -0.58 4.49
C PHE A 68 -11.55 -0.43 3.52
N LEU A 69 -12.75 -0.85 3.91
CA LEU A 69 -13.95 -0.71 3.08
C LEU A 69 -14.33 0.76 2.89
N VAL A 70 -14.16 1.60 3.93
CA VAL A 70 -14.42 3.04 3.85
C VAL A 70 -13.43 3.74 2.92
N ASP A 71 -12.13 3.45 3.05
CA ASP A 71 -11.10 3.99 2.17
C ASP A 71 -11.34 3.56 0.71
N HIS A 72 -11.64 2.27 0.50
CA HIS A 72 -11.96 1.74 -0.81
C HIS A 72 -13.20 2.40 -1.43
N ALA A 73 -14.27 2.59 -0.66
CA ALA A 73 -15.50 3.23 -1.15
C ALA A 73 -15.25 4.65 -1.67
N CYS A 74 -14.37 5.38 -1.02
CA CYS A 74 -13.93 6.69 -1.46
C CYS A 74 -13.18 6.61 -2.81
N TRP A 75 -12.22 5.68 -2.95
CA TRP A 75 -11.55 5.47 -4.24
C TRP A 75 -12.51 5.05 -5.37
N VAL A 76 -13.48 4.17 -5.07
CA VAL A 76 -14.54 3.76 -6.02
C VAL A 76 -15.36 4.97 -6.47
N GLN A 77 -15.74 5.87 -5.56
CA GLN A 77 -16.43 7.11 -5.94
C GLN A 77 -15.60 7.97 -6.90
N SER A 78 -14.29 8.11 -6.65
CA SER A 78 -13.39 8.86 -7.52
C SER A 78 -13.23 8.20 -8.90
N ARG A 79 -13.09 6.88 -8.95
CA ARG A 79 -13.00 6.11 -10.22
C ARG A 79 -14.29 6.18 -11.03
N PHE A 80 -15.46 6.07 -10.40
CA PHE A 80 -16.74 6.20 -11.09
C PHE A 80 -16.96 7.62 -11.63
N ALA A 81 -16.56 8.65 -10.88
CA ALA A 81 -16.62 10.03 -11.39
C ALA A 81 -15.72 10.21 -12.63
N ALA A 82 -14.50 9.68 -12.60
CA ALA A 82 -13.58 9.69 -13.73
C ALA A 82 -14.06 8.86 -14.93
N GLY A 83 -14.80 7.77 -14.67
CA GLY A 83 -15.43 6.91 -15.67
C GLY A 83 -16.77 7.42 -16.20
N HIS A 84 -17.14 8.67 -15.90
CA HIS A 84 -18.40 9.31 -16.33
C HIS A 84 -19.67 8.55 -15.91
N PHE A 85 -19.64 7.88 -14.76
CA PHE A 85 -20.83 7.27 -14.18
C PHE A 85 -21.74 8.36 -13.57
N PRO A 86 -23.05 8.07 -13.39
CA PRO A 86 -23.96 8.99 -12.71
C PRO A 86 -23.48 9.37 -11.30
N GLN A 87 -23.73 10.62 -10.89
CA GLN A 87 -23.26 11.17 -9.61
C GLN A 87 -23.63 10.31 -8.37
N GLN A 88 -24.82 9.70 -8.40
CA GLN A 88 -25.34 8.85 -7.30
C GLN A 88 -25.00 7.36 -7.47
N PHE A 89 -24.20 6.99 -8.47
CA PHE A 89 -23.89 5.60 -8.79
C PHE A 89 -23.15 4.92 -7.64
N SER A 90 -22.14 5.57 -7.06
CA SER A 90 -21.38 5.04 -5.90
C SER A 90 -22.27 4.74 -4.69
N VAL A 91 -23.20 5.64 -4.36
CA VAL A 91 -24.15 5.44 -3.24
C VAL A 91 -25.05 4.24 -3.51
N SER A 92 -25.58 4.12 -4.74
CA SER A 92 -26.42 2.98 -5.14
C SER A 92 -25.66 1.66 -5.14
N PHE A 93 -24.41 1.68 -5.63
CA PHE A 93 -23.49 0.54 -5.66
C PHE A 93 -23.24 -0.01 -4.25
N PHE A 94 -22.88 0.84 -3.29
CA PHE A 94 -22.66 0.41 -1.90
C PHE A 94 -23.97 0.09 -1.17
N GLY A 95 -25.10 0.68 -1.58
CA GLY A 95 -26.44 0.30 -1.13
C GLY A 95 -26.78 -1.15 -1.50
N VAL A 96 -26.54 -1.53 -2.76
CA VAL A 96 -26.68 -2.92 -3.24
C VAL A 96 -25.72 -3.86 -2.51
N LEU A 97 -24.47 -3.44 -2.28
CA LEU A 97 -23.53 -4.18 -1.44
C LEU A 97 -24.14 -4.50 -0.08
N LYS A 98 -24.58 -3.49 0.67
CA LYS A 98 -25.15 -3.67 2.00
C LYS A 98 -26.32 -4.67 2.00
N ASP A 99 -27.20 -4.58 1.00
CA ASP A 99 -28.37 -5.46 0.89
C ASP A 99 -28.01 -6.93 0.61
N VAL A 100 -27.05 -7.16 -0.29
CA VAL A 100 -26.56 -8.50 -0.61
C VAL A 100 -25.85 -9.10 0.59
N LEU A 101 -25.00 -8.34 1.28
CA LEU A 101 -24.32 -8.80 2.49
C LEU A 101 -25.31 -9.19 3.60
N ALA A 102 -26.45 -8.49 3.72
CA ALA A 102 -27.48 -8.81 4.71
C ALA A 102 -28.19 -10.15 4.44
N ARG A 103 -28.19 -10.63 3.19
CA ARG A 103 -28.90 -11.85 2.75
C ARG A 103 -27.96 -13.05 2.63
N GLU A 104 -26.82 -12.84 1.98
CA GLU A 104 -25.94 -13.93 1.54
C GLU A 104 -24.92 -14.34 2.60
N LEU A 105 -24.52 -13.43 3.51
CA LEU A 105 -23.49 -13.77 4.49
C LEU A 105 -24.02 -14.57 5.70
N PRO A 106 -23.23 -15.53 6.22
CA PRO A 106 -23.49 -16.18 7.50
C PRO A 106 -23.62 -15.19 8.65
N GLN A 107 -24.34 -15.57 9.71
CA GLN A 107 -24.65 -14.71 10.84
C GLN A 107 -23.40 -14.09 11.49
N ASP A 108 -22.31 -14.85 11.59
CA ASP A 108 -21.05 -14.43 12.22
C ASP A 108 -20.42 -13.20 11.56
N TYR A 109 -20.53 -13.08 10.23
CA TYR A 109 -19.97 -11.96 9.47
C TYR A 109 -21.01 -10.89 9.15
N ARG A 110 -22.29 -11.28 9.00
CA ARG A 110 -23.37 -10.43 8.50
C ARG A 110 -23.50 -9.11 9.24
N LYS A 111 -23.51 -9.14 10.58
CA LYS A 111 -23.71 -7.95 11.41
C LYS A 111 -22.63 -6.89 11.14
N ASN A 112 -21.37 -7.30 11.16
CA ASN A 112 -20.23 -6.40 10.93
C ASN A 112 -20.17 -5.95 9.47
N ALA A 113 -20.37 -6.86 8.52
CA ALA A 113 -20.34 -6.55 7.09
C ALA A 113 -21.38 -5.49 6.72
N VAL A 114 -22.62 -5.63 7.20
CA VAL A 114 -23.70 -4.65 6.99
C VAL A 114 -23.40 -3.31 7.67
N ALA A 115 -22.86 -3.34 8.89
CA ALA A 115 -22.46 -2.13 9.60
C ALA A 115 -21.32 -1.38 8.89
N PHE A 116 -20.32 -2.10 8.38
CA PHE A 116 -19.19 -1.53 7.66
C PHE A 116 -19.62 -0.96 6.32
N ALA A 117 -20.47 -1.66 5.57
CA ALA A 117 -21.08 -1.12 4.35
C ALA A 117 -21.90 0.14 4.65
N GLY A 118 -22.65 0.18 5.75
CA GLY A 118 -23.34 1.38 6.21
C GLY A 118 -22.41 2.56 6.48
N LYS A 119 -21.26 2.32 7.14
CA LYS A 119 -20.24 3.35 7.36
C LYS A 119 -19.61 3.83 6.04
N ALA A 120 -19.31 2.93 5.11
CA ALA A 120 -18.82 3.27 3.78
C ALA A 120 -19.80 4.19 3.05
N ILE A 121 -21.09 3.84 2.99
CA ILE A 121 -22.14 4.68 2.39
C ILE A 121 -22.19 6.07 3.04
N SER A 122 -22.12 6.16 4.37
CA SER A 122 -22.18 7.44 5.08
C SER A 122 -21.01 8.38 4.77
N ARG A 123 -19.88 7.84 4.28
CA ARG A 123 -18.71 8.61 3.91
C ARG A 123 -18.77 9.13 2.48
N LEU A 124 -19.54 8.47 1.61
CA LEU A 124 -19.77 8.90 0.23
C LEU A 124 -20.53 10.22 0.24
N LYS A 125 -19.91 11.29 -0.28
CA LYS A 125 -20.59 12.57 -0.47
C LYS A 125 -21.31 12.56 -1.81
N PRO A 126 -22.54 13.11 -1.95
CA PRO A 126 -22.99 13.57 -3.25
C PRO A 126 -21.98 14.65 -3.68
N VAL A 127 -21.28 14.48 -4.79
CA VAL A 127 -20.23 15.43 -5.21
C VAL A 127 -20.85 16.43 -6.19
N PRO A 128 -21.24 17.67 -5.81
CA PRO A 128 -21.36 18.72 -6.80
C PRO A 128 -19.93 19.08 -7.25
N SER A 129 -19.79 19.36 -8.53
CA SER A 129 -18.56 19.86 -9.19
C SER A 129 -17.61 20.61 -8.24
N GLY A 130 -16.53 19.94 -7.82
CA GLY A 130 -15.30 20.58 -7.33
C GLY A 130 -15.05 20.66 -5.82
N THR A 131 -16.00 20.37 -4.92
CA THR A 131 -15.74 20.46 -3.47
C THR A 131 -16.04 19.16 -2.72
N GLY A 132 -15.04 18.59 -2.04
CA GLY A 132 -15.17 17.40 -1.21
C GLY A 132 -14.89 16.05 -1.89
N ARG A 133 -13.71 15.87 -2.51
CA ARG A 133 -13.25 14.56 -3.00
C ARG A 133 -12.99 13.61 -1.83
N CYS A 134 -13.35 12.34 -2.00
CA CYS A 134 -12.99 11.28 -1.07
C CYS A 134 -12.22 10.20 -1.84
N PRO A 135 -11.01 9.81 -1.42
CA PRO A 135 -10.16 10.50 -0.45
C PRO A 135 -9.52 11.75 -1.11
N ASP A 136 -9.25 12.80 -0.34
CA ASP A 136 -8.42 13.91 -0.85
C ASP A 136 -6.96 13.57 -0.64
N THR A 137 -6.33 13.06 -1.69
CA THR A 137 -4.92 12.62 -1.69
C THR A 137 -4.00 13.58 -2.44
N ARG A 138 -4.50 14.79 -2.76
CA ARG A 138 -3.69 15.79 -3.47
C ARG A 138 -2.53 16.22 -2.60
N ILE A 139 -1.35 16.25 -3.23
CA ILE A 139 -0.13 16.77 -2.64
C ILE A 139 0.37 17.94 -3.48
N THR A 140 1.01 18.91 -2.82
CA THR A 140 1.68 20.00 -3.53
C THR A 140 3.08 19.55 -3.89
N LEU A 141 3.29 19.23 -5.17
CA LEU A 141 4.63 18.93 -5.68
C LEU A 141 5.50 20.18 -5.69
N SER A 142 6.76 20.02 -5.26
CA SER A 142 7.82 21.02 -5.44
C SER A 142 8.00 21.35 -6.93
N PRO A 143 8.58 22.51 -7.28
CA PRO A 143 8.84 22.86 -8.68
C PRO A 143 9.67 21.79 -9.42
N VAL A 144 10.68 21.22 -8.74
CA VAL A 144 11.54 20.16 -9.28
C VAL A 144 10.74 18.87 -9.50
N ALA A 145 9.98 18.42 -8.50
CA ALA A 145 9.16 17.21 -8.61
C ALA A 145 8.08 17.32 -9.69
N ARG A 146 7.48 18.51 -9.83
CA ARG A 146 6.51 18.82 -10.89
C ARG A 146 7.16 18.78 -12.28
N SER A 147 8.35 19.36 -12.41
CA SER A 147 9.12 19.33 -13.66
C SER A 147 9.46 17.88 -14.05
N PHE A 148 9.97 17.11 -13.09
CA PHE A 148 10.29 15.70 -13.28
C PHE A 148 9.07 14.88 -13.73
N LEU A 149 7.95 14.96 -13.00
CA LEU A 149 6.72 14.27 -13.37
C LEU A 149 6.20 14.69 -14.75
N LYS A 150 6.29 15.98 -15.10
CA LYS A 150 5.87 16.50 -16.41
C LYS A 150 6.64 15.82 -17.56
N TYR A 151 7.96 15.72 -17.46
CA TYR A 151 8.78 15.03 -18.46
C TYR A 151 8.40 13.56 -18.59
N LEU A 152 8.24 12.86 -17.47
CA LEU A 152 7.92 11.43 -17.52
C LEU A 152 6.51 11.15 -18.05
N LEU A 153 5.51 11.98 -17.73
CA LEU A 153 4.17 11.86 -18.32
C LEU A 153 4.18 12.07 -19.85
N ALA A 154 5.12 12.86 -20.36
CA ALA A 154 5.34 13.09 -21.79
C ALA A 154 6.20 12.00 -22.47
N GLY A 155 6.70 11.00 -21.73
CA GLY A 155 7.61 9.98 -22.27
C GLY A 155 9.04 10.46 -22.50
N GLU A 156 9.41 11.62 -21.94
CA GLU A 156 10.73 12.25 -22.13
C GLU A 156 11.71 11.85 -21.02
N GLN A 157 12.15 10.59 -21.02
CA GLN A 157 13.09 10.05 -20.02
C GLN A 157 14.37 10.89 -19.88
N ALA A 158 14.96 11.35 -20.99
CA ALA A 158 16.19 12.14 -20.97
C ALA A 158 16.01 13.49 -20.24
N GLY A 159 14.87 14.15 -20.46
CA GLY A 159 14.51 15.38 -19.74
C GLY A 159 14.33 15.14 -18.24
N GLY A 160 13.59 14.08 -17.87
CA GLY A 160 13.44 13.68 -16.46
C GLY A 160 14.78 13.38 -15.78
N ARG A 161 15.69 12.67 -16.45
CA ARG A 161 17.04 12.38 -15.95
C ARG A 161 17.86 13.64 -15.73
N THR A 162 17.83 14.56 -16.69
CA THR A 162 18.54 15.84 -16.60
C THR A 162 18.10 16.64 -15.37
N VAL A 163 16.82 16.60 -15.01
CA VAL A 163 16.31 17.23 -13.78
C VAL A 163 16.97 16.64 -12.53
N ILE A 164 17.08 15.32 -12.43
CA ILE A 164 17.70 14.65 -11.28
C ILE A 164 19.21 14.86 -11.26
N ASP A 165 19.88 14.72 -12.39
CA ASP A 165 21.33 14.91 -12.52
C ASP A 165 21.74 16.33 -12.12
N LYS A 166 20.98 17.34 -12.54
CA LYS A 166 21.20 18.73 -12.11
C LYS A 166 20.98 18.89 -10.61
N THR A 167 19.90 18.32 -10.08
CA THR A 167 19.59 18.38 -8.64
C THR A 167 20.73 17.76 -7.80
N LEU A 168 21.32 16.67 -8.26
CA LEU A 168 22.49 16.02 -7.66
C LEU A 168 23.77 16.88 -7.78
N ALA A 169 23.98 17.52 -8.93
CA ALA A 169 25.12 18.39 -9.18
C ALA A 169 25.08 19.66 -8.31
N ASP A 170 23.87 20.14 -8.00
CA ASP A 170 23.63 21.26 -7.08
C ASP A 170 23.85 20.88 -5.59
N GLY A 171 24.28 19.64 -5.31
CA GLY A 171 24.65 19.17 -3.97
C GLY A 171 23.51 18.57 -3.15
N THR A 172 22.32 18.40 -3.75
CA THR A 172 21.17 17.81 -3.06
C THR A 172 21.47 16.36 -2.66
N PRO A 173 21.32 15.98 -1.38
CA PRO A 173 21.53 14.61 -0.94
C PRO A 173 20.55 13.62 -1.58
N VAL A 174 20.98 12.38 -1.80
CA VAL A 174 20.12 11.31 -2.37
C VAL A 174 18.85 11.10 -1.53
N ARG A 175 18.96 11.21 -0.20
CA ARG A 175 17.80 11.13 0.72
C ARG A 175 16.72 12.15 0.38
N GLU A 176 17.11 13.38 0.04
CA GLU A 176 16.17 14.45 -0.30
C GLU A 176 15.55 14.23 -1.68
N ILE A 177 16.30 13.68 -2.64
CA ILE A 177 15.73 13.28 -3.94
C ILE A 177 14.63 12.22 -3.74
N TYR A 178 14.86 11.25 -2.87
CA TYR A 178 13.88 10.19 -2.64
C TYR A 178 12.61 10.74 -1.98
N THR A 179 12.77 11.53 -0.92
CA THR A 179 11.66 12.01 -0.08
C THR A 179 10.93 13.21 -0.67
N ALA A 180 11.62 14.13 -1.35
CA ALA A 180 11.04 15.36 -1.90
C ALA A 180 10.67 15.28 -3.38
N ILE A 181 11.21 14.29 -4.13
CA ILE A 181 10.93 14.11 -5.56
C ILE A 181 10.27 12.77 -5.84
N PHE A 182 10.97 11.66 -5.66
CA PHE A 182 10.48 10.35 -6.12
C PHE A 182 9.21 9.90 -5.40
N GLN A 183 9.19 9.93 -4.06
CA GLN A 183 8.02 9.51 -3.29
C GLN A 183 6.77 10.37 -3.60
N PRO A 184 6.85 11.72 -3.63
CA PRO A 184 5.74 12.57 -4.08
C PRO A 184 5.31 12.26 -5.51
N VAL A 185 6.24 12.09 -6.44
CA VAL A 185 5.94 11.79 -7.85
C VAL A 185 5.19 10.47 -7.97
N LEU A 186 5.61 9.40 -7.29
CA LEU A 186 4.91 8.11 -7.29
C LEU A 186 3.50 8.21 -6.70
N LYS A 187 3.32 8.94 -5.59
CA LYS A 187 2.01 9.19 -4.98
C LYS A 187 1.08 9.94 -5.94
N GLU A 188 1.59 10.99 -6.59
CA GLU A 188 0.81 11.76 -7.56
C GLU A 188 0.49 10.96 -8.81
N THR A 189 1.42 10.16 -9.34
CA THR A 189 1.18 9.23 -10.45
C THR A 189 0.06 8.25 -10.11
N GLY A 190 0.10 7.64 -8.92
CA GLY A 190 -0.97 6.77 -8.45
C GLY A 190 -2.33 7.48 -8.37
N ARG A 191 -2.36 8.73 -7.88
CA ARG A 191 -3.58 9.55 -7.86
C ARG A 191 -4.09 9.85 -9.27
N LEU A 192 -3.22 10.23 -10.19
CA LEU A 192 -3.58 10.50 -11.60
C LEU A 192 -4.12 9.25 -12.28
N TRP A 193 -3.52 8.08 -12.04
CA TRP A 193 -4.02 6.81 -12.55
C TRP A 193 -5.42 6.49 -12.01
N GLN A 194 -5.62 6.62 -10.69
CA GLN A 194 -6.94 6.41 -10.05
C GLN A 194 -8.01 7.38 -10.57
N GLU A 195 -7.63 8.60 -10.95
CA GLU A 195 -8.52 9.59 -11.57
C GLU A 195 -8.67 9.43 -13.09
N ASN A 196 -8.13 8.35 -13.68
CA ASN A 196 -8.11 8.12 -15.14
C ASN A 196 -7.47 9.28 -15.93
N ARG A 197 -6.52 9.99 -15.30
CA ARG A 197 -5.72 11.08 -15.88
C ARG A 197 -4.31 10.64 -16.27
N ALA A 198 -3.92 9.44 -15.88
CA ALA A 198 -2.74 8.73 -16.36
C ALA A 198 -3.14 7.28 -16.67
N THR A 199 -2.53 6.68 -17.69
CA THR A 199 -2.73 5.27 -18.00
C THR A 199 -1.87 4.39 -17.10
N ILE A 200 -2.23 3.10 -17.01
CA ILE A 200 -1.37 2.11 -16.35
C ILE A 200 0.02 2.01 -17.03
N ALA A 201 0.09 2.20 -18.35
CA ALA A 201 1.36 2.23 -19.08
C ALA A 201 2.24 3.42 -18.64
N GLN A 202 1.65 4.59 -18.41
CA GLN A 202 2.38 5.75 -17.88
C GLN A 202 2.86 5.52 -16.45
N GLU A 203 2.04 4.91 -15.60
CA GLU A 203 2.45 4.53 -14.24
C GLU A 203 3.67 3.60 -14.28
N HIS A 204 3.59 2.48 -15.02
CA HIS A 204 4.70 1.54 -15.16
C HIS A 204 5.95 2.21 -15.74
N TYR A 205 5.80 3.07 -16.74
CA TYR A 205 6.91 3.82 -17.33
C TYR A 205 7.58 4.74 -16.30
N ILE A 206 6.80 5.53 -15.55
CA ILE A 206 7.33 6.45 -14.52
C ILE A 206 8.06 5.65 -13.44
N THR A 207 7.44 4.58 -12.93
CA THR A 207 8.00 3.70 -11.91
C THR A 207 9.30 3.04 -12.39
N GLY A 208 9.35 2.58 -13.65
CA GLY A 208 10.54 2.01 -14.27
C GLY A 208 11.68 3.00 -14.44
N VAL A 209 11.40 4.25 -14.85
CA VAL A 209 12.42 5.30 -14.96
C VAL A 209 12.98 5.66 -13.60
N ILE A 210 12.13 5.82 -12.58
CA ILE A 210 12.56 6.08 -11.19
C ILE A 210 13.48 4.97 -10.70
N ARG A 211 13.09 3.70 -10.89
CA ARG A 211 13.92 2.54 -10.54
C ARG A 211 15.31 2.62 -11.17
N GLN A 212 15.37 2.85 -12.49
CA GLN A 212 16.64 2.91 -13.21
C GLN A 212 17.52 4.06 -12.72
N ILE A 213 16.94 5.20 -12.34
CA ILE A 213 17.68 6.33 -11.76
C ILE A 213 18.20 5.95 -10.37
N MET A 214 17.38 5.31 -9.52
CA MET A 214 17.79 4.86 -8.18
C MET A 214 18.99 3.90 -8.24
N GLU A 215 18.96 2.92 -9.14
CA GLU A 215 20.05 1.95 -9.32
C GLU A 215 21.39 2.61 -9.67
N GLN A 216 21.37 3.68 -10.47
CA GLN A 216 22.57 4.44 -10.84
C GLN A 216 23.15 5.26 -9.69
N GLN A 217 22.37 5.52 -8.64
CA GLN A 217 22.86 6.28 -7.48
C GLN A 217 23.61 5.42 -6.46
N HIS A 218 23.64 4.10 -6.62
CA HIS A 218 24.21 3.18 -5.62
C HIS A 218 25.68 3.49 -5.30
N GLU A 219 26.51 3.80 -6.29
CA GLU A 219 27.91 4.21 -6.06
C GLU A 219 28.01 5.50 -5.23
N ARG A 220 27.13 6.48 -5.50
CA ARG A 220 27.07 7.73 -4.72
C ARG A 220 26.61 7.46 -3.28
N ILE A 221 25.66 6.54 -3.09
CA ILE A 221 25.20 6.11 -1.77
C ILE A 221 26.35 5.50 -0.98
N ILE A 222 27.11 4.58 -1.57
CA ILE A 222 28.27 3.97 -0.91
C ILE A 222 29.33 5.03 -0.59
N ALA A 223 29.61 5.94 -1.52
CA ALA A 223 30.65 6.96 -1.37
C ALA A 223 30.33 8.01 -0.29
N THR A 224 29.05 8.32 -0.08
CA THR A 224 28.61 9.40 0.84
C THR A 224 27.99 8.88 2.15
N GLY A 225 27.55 7.63 2.18
CA GLY A 225 26.66 7.07 3.21
C GLY A 225 27.30 6.17 4.27
N ARG A 226 28.62 6.03 4.33
CA ARG A 226 29.27 5.25 5.41
C ARG A 226 29.72 6.15 6.55
N MET A 227 28.78 6.69 7.33
CA MET A 227 29.13 7.51 8.51
C MET A 227 29.90 6.68 9.55
N THR A 228 29.49 5.44 9.82
CA THR A 228 30.23 4.41 10.59
C THR A 228 29.46 3.07 10.45
N PRO A 229 30.12 1.91 10.19
CA PRO A 229 29.41 0.64 10.17
C PRO A 229 28.72 0.33 11.51
N GLN A 230 27.41 0.06 11.49
CA GLN A 230 26.60 -0.24 12.68
C GLN A 230 26.85 -1.65 13.25
N LYS A 231 27.49 -2.54 12.46
CA LYS A 231 27.64 -3.99 12.74
C LYS A 231 26.31 -4.69 13.02
N LYS A 232 25.24 -4.23 12.37
CA LYS A 232 23.90 -4.81 12.43
C LYS A 232 23.39 -5.12 11.03
N THR A 233 22.66 -6.21 10.89
CA THR A 233 22.14 -6.68 9.61
C THR A 233 20.63 -6.43 9.52
N VAL A 234 20.19 -5.91 8.37
CA VAL A 234 18.77 -5.77 8.04
C VAL A 234 18.44 -6.55 6.77
N VAL A 235 17.37 -7.32 6.83
CA VAL A 235 16.76 -7.95 5.65
C VAL A 235 15.55 -7.12 5.23
N ALA A 236 15.51 -6.65 3.98
CA ALA A 236 14.43 -5.82 3.45
C ALA A 236 13.71 -6.52 2.30
N ALA A 237 12.39 -6.69 2.40
CA ALA A 237 11.59 -7.40 1.40
C ALA A 237 10.14 -6.89 1.30
N CYS A 238 9.54 -7.09 0.13
CA CYS A 238 8.08 -7.10 0.01
C CYS A 238 7.53 -8.41 0.57
N ALA A 239 6.43 -8.35 1.31
CA ALA A 239 5.81 -9.57 1.85
C ALA A 239 4.89 -10.25 0.84
N GLY A 240 5.07 -11.57 0.67
CA GLY A 240 4.22 -12.38 -0.20
C GLY A 240 4.30 -11.97 -1.67
N GLU A 241 3.18 -12.06 -2.38
CA GLU A 241 3.07 -11.75 -3.82
C GLU A 241 3.10 -10.24 -4.15
N GLU A 242 3.67 -9.42 -3.27
CA GLU A 242 3.73 -7.98 -3.45
C GLU A 242 4.82 -7.59 -4.47
N LEU A 243 4.43 -6.82 -5.48
CA LEU A 243 5.28 -6.40 -6.60
C LEU A 243 5.75 -4.94 -6.48
N HIS A 244 5.14 -4.14 -5.61
CA HIS A 244 5.41 -2.71 -5.47
C HIS A 244 6.67 -2.43 -4.63
N GLU A 245 7.85 -2.73 -5.18
CA GLU A 245 9.10 -2.74 -4.40
C GLU A 245 9.79 -1.39 -4.22
N ILE A 246 9.41 -0.34 -4.97
CA ILE A 246 10.13 0.95 -4.91
C ILE A 246 10.18 1.53 -3.50
N GLY A 247 9.09 1.41 -2.74
CA GLY A 247 9.04 1.88 -1.35
C GLY A 247 10.04 1.15 -0.45
N ILE A 248 10.10 -0.20 -0.53
CA ILE A 248 11.05 -0.98 0.26
C ILE A 248 12.49 -0.80 -0.23
N ARG A 249 12.69 -0.55 -1.54
CA ARG A 249 14.00 -0.19 -2.07
C ARG A 249 14.51 1.13 -1.49
N MET A 250 13.65 2.16 -1.41
CA MET A 250 14.00 3.41 -0.73
C MET A 250 14.37 3.18 0.73
N VAL A 251 13.62 2.36 1.45
CA VAL A 251 13.94 1.97 2.84
C VAL A 251 15.31 1.29 2.91
N ALA A 252 15.58 0.35 2.00
CA ALA A 252 16.84 -0.37 1.92
C ALA A 252 18.03 0.57 1.71
N ASP A 253 17.96 1.46 0.73
CA ASP A 253 19.02 2.44 0.47
C ASP A 253 19.25 3.36 1.69
N PHE A 254 18.21 3.71 2.44
CA PHE A 254 18.34 4.51 3.68
C PHE A 254 19.03 3.75 4.81
N PHE A 255 18.81 2.43 4.93
CA PHE A 255 19.54 1.58 5.87
C PHE A 255 21.03 1.52 5.51
N GLU A 256 21.35 1.37 4.22
CA GLU A 256 22.72 1.37 3.75
C GLU A 256 23.42 2.72 4.03
N MET A 257 22.74 3.84 3.79
CA MET A 257 23.22 5.19 4.15
C MET A 257 23.39 5.43 5.66
N ASP A 258 22.73 4.63 6.52
CA ASP A 258 22.87 4.69 7.98
C ASP A 258 23.96 3.74 8.50
N GLY A 259 24.62 2.99 7.60
CA GLY A 259 25.73 2.09 7.91
C GLY A 259 25.31 0.68 8.33
N TRP A 260 24.07 0.27 8.06
CA TRP A 260 23.61 -1.11 8.28
C TRP A 260 24.15 -2.04 7.19
N ASN A 261 24.36 -3.31 7.55
CA ASN A 261 24.58 -4.38 6.58
C ASN A 261 23.23 -4.76 5.96
N LEU A 262 22.99 -4.35 4.72
CA LEU A 262 21.72 -4.54 4.03
C LEU A 262 21.72 -5.83 3.21
N TYR A 263 20.68 -6.64 3.39
CA TYR A 263 20.30 -7.68 2.43
C TYR A 263 18.92 -7.37 1.85
N TYR A 264 18.90 -6.80 0.65
CA TYR A 264 17.67 -6.44 -0.06
C TYR A 264 17.22 -7.59 -0.96
N ILE A 265 16.04 -8.14 -0.68
CA ILE A 265 15.48 -9.28 -1.42
C ILE A 265 14.55 -8.81 -2.56
N GLY A 266 13.84 -7.71 -2.37
CA GLY A 266 12.92 -7.13 -3.36
C GLY A 266 11.49 -7.68 -3.33
N ALA A 267 10.86 -7.71 -4.50
CA ALA A 267 9.45 -8.11 -4.70
C ALA A 267 9.21 -9.64 -4.66
N ASN A 268 7.95 -10.02 -4.41
CA ASN A 268 7.39 -11.35 -4.67
C ASN A 268 8.23 -12.54 -4.17
N THR A 269 8.79 -12.43 -2.96
CA THR A 269 9.61 -13.50 -2.40
C THR A 269 8.75 -14.40 -1.50
N PRO A 270 8.80 -15.74 -1.68
CA PRO A 270 8.12 -16.67 -0.79
C PRO A 270 8.55 -16.51 0.67
N ALA A 271 7.60 -16.63 1.60
CA ALA A 271 7.85 -16.44 3.03
C ALA A 271 8.94 -17.38 3.60
N GLY A 272 9.03 -18.61 3.09
CA GLY A 272 10.08 -19.57 3.48
C GLY A 272 11.48 -19.07 3.12
N SER A 273 11.67 -18.56 1.91
CA SER A 273 12.95 -18.01 1.46
C SER A 273 13.37 -16.78 2.27
N ILE A 274 12.42 -15.91 2.64
CA ILE A 274 12.70 -14.78 3.54
C ILE A 274 13.15 -15.30 4.91
N LEU A 275 12.47 -16.32 5.45
CA LEU A 275 12.83 -16.93 6.74
C LEU A 275 14.25 -17.49 6.73
N ASP A 276 14.62 -18.22 5.67
CA ASP A 276 15.94 -18.81 5.51
C ASP A 276 17.02 -17.73 5.38
N THR A 277 16.76 -16.69 4.58
CA THR A 277 17.67 -15.53 4.45
C THR A 277 17.88 -14.83 5.79
N VAL A 278 16.82 -14.63 6.59
CA VAL A 278 16.93 -14.00 7.91
C VAL A 278 17.85 -14.79 8.83
N LYS A 279 17.81 -16.13 8.78
CA LYS A 279 18.71 -17.02 9.54
C LYS A 279 20.14 -16.95 9.02
N GLU A 280 20.33 -17.11 7.72
CA GLU A 280 21.65 -17.14 7.07
C GLU A 280 22.42 -15.84 7.30
N GLN A 281 21.73 -14.71 7.17
CA GLN A 281 22.31 -13.38 7.34
C GLN A 281 22.39 -12.93 8.80
N LYS A 282 21.87 -13.74 9.74
CA LYS A 282 21.76 -13.42 11.18
C LYS A 282 21.17 -12.01 11.39
N ALA A 283 20.03 -11.76 10.75
CA ALA A 283 19.46 -10.42 10.70
C ALA A 283 19.04 -9.93 12.10
N ASP A 284 19.38 -8.70 12.44
CA ASP A 284 18.88 -8.03 13.65
C ASP A 284 17.46 -7.48 13.42
N VAL A 285 17.18 -7.08 12.18
CA VAL A 285 15.92 -6.47 11.75
C VAL A 285 15.43 -7.08 10.44
N VAL A 286 14.12 -7.29 10.32
CA VAL A 286 13.42 -7.50 9.04
C VAL A 286 12.52 -6.30 8.78
N ALA A 287 12.71 -5.62 7.65
CA ALA A 287 11.84 -4.57 7.15
C ALA A 287 10.93 -5.15 6.05
N LEU A 288 9.62 -5.11 6.28
CA LEU A 288 8.62 -5.68 5.38
C LEU A 288 7.68 -4.60 4.86
N SER A 289 7.41 -4.61 3.55
CA SER A 289 6.49 -3.66 2.91
C SER A 289 5.35 -4.38 2.19
N ILE A 290 4.14 -3.80 2.31
CA ILE A 290 2.99 -4.12 1.46
C ILE A 290 2.30 -2.83 1.00
N THR A 291 1.87 -2.79 -0.25
CA THR A 291 1.09 -1.69 -0.83
C THR A 291 -0.38 -2.07 -0.92
N MET A 292 -0.68 -3.31 -1.29
CA MET A 292 -2.05 -3.78 -1.45
C MET A 292 -2.58 -4.35 -0.12
N PRO A 293 -3.72 -3.86 0.42
CA PRO A 293 -4.33 -4.44 1.62
C PRO A 293 -4.60 -5.94 1.51
N SER A 294 -4.88 -6.45 0.31
CA SER A 294 -5.08 -7.88 0.04
C SER A 294 -3.85 -8.75 0.32
N ARG A 295 -2.69 -8.15 0.66
CA ARG A 295 -1.45 -8.84 1.05
C ARG A 295 -1.26 -8.95 2.56
N LEU A 296 -2.20 -8.44 3.35
CA LEU A 296 -2.20 -8.57 4.80
C LEU A 296 -2.21 -10.04 5.27
N PRO A 297 -2.92 -11.00 4.64
CA PRO A 297 -2.84 -12.41 5.00
C PRO A 297 -1.40 -12.98 4.91
N GLU A 298 -0.70 -12.69 3.82
CA GLU A 298 0.67 -13.15 3.55
C GLU A 298 1.67 -12.47 4.47
N LEU A 299 1.51 -11.17 4.71
CA LEU A 299 2.32 -10.46 5.71
C LEU A 299 2.13 -11.06 7.10
N ARG A 300 0.88 -11.31 7.51
CA ARG A 300 0.57 -11.94 8.80
C ARG A 300 1.19 -13.33 8.88
N TYR A 301 1.08 -14.13 7.82
CA TYR A 301 1.69 -15.45 7.76
C TYR A 301 3.21 -15.38 7.96
N LEU A 302 3.90 -14.51 7.21
CA LEU A 302 5.34 -14.31 7.32
C LEU A 302 5.76 -13.88 8.73
N VAL A 303 5.08 -12.89 9.32
CA VAL A 303 5.37 -12.42 10.68
C VAL A 303 5.15 -13.53 11.71
N ARG A 304 4.10 -14.36 11.56
CA ARG A 304 3.88 -15.52 12.43
C ARG A 304 4.97 -16.56 12.28
N SER A 305 5.40 -16.85 11.06
CA SER A 305 6.47 -17.82 10.80
C SER A 305 7.79 -17.38 11.43
N LEU A 306 8.17 -16.11 11.29
CA LEU A 306 9.34 -15.52 11.96
C LEU A 306 9.25 -15.63 13.49
N ARG A 307 8.07 -15.47 14.07
CA ARG A 307 7.87 -15.58 15.52
C ARG A 307 7.83 -17.02 16.03
N ALA A 308 7.35 -17.95 15.23
CA ALA A 308 7.22 -19.36 15.60
C ALA A 308 8.56 -20.11 15.52
N ASP A 309 9.48 -19.64 14.70
CA ASP A 309 10.80 -20.25 14.55
C ASP A 309 11.79 -19.68 15.57
N LYS A 310 12.33 -20.55 16.43
CA LYS A 310 13.26 -20.19 17.52
C LYS A 310 14.48 -19.40 17.04
N ASP A 311 14.96 -19.65 15.82
CA ASP A 311 16.18 -19.05 15.28
C ASP A 311 15.90 -17.66 14.71
N THR A 312 14.63 -17.26 14.57
CA THR A 312 14.23 -15.93 14.08
C THR A 312 13.30 -15.16 15.03
N ALA A 313 12.83 -15.80 16.10
CA ALA A 313 11.89 -15.20 17.05
C ALA A 313 12.40 -13.91 17.71
N HIS A 314 13.72 -13.77 17.83
CA HIS A 314 14.39 -12.61 18.43
C HIS A 314 14.48 -11.39 17.51
N VAL A 315 14.37 -11.59 16.19
CA VAL A 315 14.59 -10.56 15.16
C VAL A 315 13.51 -9.49 15.26
N LYS A 316 13.91 -8.22 15.13
CA LYS A 316 12.97 -7.11 15.17
C LYS A 316 12.27 -6.94 13.84
N ILE A 317 10.94 -6.83 13.84
CA ILE A 317 10.13 -6.74 12.63
C ILE A 317 9.54 -5.33 12.52
N ILE A 318 9.87 -4.66 11.43
CA ILE A 318 9.31 -3.36 11.05
C ILE A 318 8.42 -3.58 9.83
N VAL A 319 7.19 -3.08 9.89
CA VAL A 319 6.25 -3.12 8.75
C VAL A 319 5.96 -1.72 8.23
N GLY A 320 5.67 -1.62 6.93
CA GLY A 320 5.33 -0.35 6.31
C GLY A 320 4.48 -0.52 5.05
N GLY A 321 4.17 0.63 4.44
CA GLY A 321 3.36 0.71 3.23
C GLY A 321 1.90 1.12 3.47
N PHE A 322 1.11 1.15 2.39
CA PHE A 322 -0.17 1.87 2.35
C PHE A 322 -1.23 1.38 3.36
N PRO A 323 -1.40 0.08 3.64
CA PRO A 323 -2.40 -0.39 4.61
C PRO A 323 -2.23 0.22 6.02
N PHE A 324 -0.99 0.51 6.41
CA PHE A 324 -0.68 1.14 7.69
C PHE A 324 -0.98 2.65 7.72
N SER A 325 -1.15 3.29 6.56
CA SER A 325 -1.68 4.66 6.49
C SER A 325 -3.20 4.70 6.67
N ILE A 326 -3.91 3.63 6.29
CA ILE A 326 -5.36 3.49 6.50
C ILE A 326 -5.65 3.16 7.98
N MET A 327 -4.86 2.26 8.56
CA MET A 327 -5.01 1.81 9.95
C MET A 327 -3.64 1.83 10.68
N PRO A 328 -3.25 2.96 11.31
CA PRO A 328 -1.92 3.12 11.93
C PRO A 328 -1.56 2.11 13.02
N ASP A 329 -2.54 1.54 13.71
CA ASP A 329 -2.31 0.54 14.76
C ASP A 329 -2.33 -0.92 14.25
N LEU A 330 -2.49 -1.14 12.95
CA LEU A 330 -2.60 -2.48 12.35
C LEU A 330 -1.40 -3.38 12.65
N TRP A 331 -0.19 -2.80 12.71
CA TRP A 331 1.05 -3.54 12.98
C TRP A 331 1.00 -4.34 14.30
N LYS A 332 0.23 -3.85 15.29
CA LYS A 332 -0.01 -4.55 16.57
C LYS A 332 -0.83 -5.82 16.37
N GLN A 333 -1.85 -5.78 15.50
CA GLN A 333 -2.66 -6.95 15.16
C GLN A 333 -1.88 -7.98 14.33
N ILE A 334 -0.96 -7.48 13.49
CA ILE A 334 -0.06 -8.30 12.67
C ILE A 334 1.04 -8.97 13.51
N GLY A 335 1.44 -8.36 14.63
CA GLY A 335 2.47 -8.87 15.55
C GLY A 335 3.89 -8.40 15.22
N ALA A 336 4.03 -7.27 14.52
CA ALA A 336 5.30 -6.60 14.29
C ALA A 336 5.75 -5.81 15.54
N ASP A 337 7.01 -5.34 15.56
CA ASP A 337 7.56 -4.55 16.68
C ASP A 337 7.44 -3.04 16.44
N ALA A 338 7.36 -2.61 15.19
CA ALA A 338 7.14 -1.21 14.82
C ALA A 338 6.49 -1.07 13.44
N VAL A 339 5.96 0.13 13.20
CA VAL A 339 5.51 0.59 11.89
C VAL A 339 6.35 1.79 11.45
N ALA A 340 6.63 1.89 10.16
CA ALA A 340 7.31 3.03 9.56
C ALA A 340 6.47 3.66 8.44
N ALA A 341 6.31 4.99 8.47
CA ALA A 341 5.58 5.73 7.43
C ALA A 341 6.46 6.08 6.22
N GLY A 342 7.79 5.94 6.37
CA GLY A 342 8.77 6.20 5.33
C GLY A 342 10.16 5.65 5.69
N ALA A 343 11.13 5.88 4.80
CA ALA A 343 12.47 5.34 4.91
C ALA A 343 13.24 5.83 6.15
N GLU A 344 13.11 7.13 6.50
CA GLU A 344 13.74 7.69 7.70
C GLU A 344 13.18 7.10 8.98
N ASP A 345 11.86 6.97 9.06
CA ASP A 345 11.18 6.37 10.22
C ASP A 345 11.58 4.91 10.41
N ALA A 346 11.79 4.16 9.31
CA ALA A 346 12.20 2.77 9.37
C ALA A 346 13.59 2.62 10.01
N VAL A 347 14.56 3.43 9.57
CA VAL A 347 15.91 3.46 10.15
C VAL A 347 15.86 3.91 11.62
N ALA A 348 15.11 4.97 11.93
CA ALA A 348 14.96 5.44 13.31
C ALA A 348 14.33 4.39 14.24
N ALA A 349 13.32 3.66 13.74
CA ALA A 349 12.70 2.57 14.47
C ALA A 349 13.67 1.40 14.69
N ALA A 350 14.43 1.00 13.67
CA ALA A 350 15.42 -0.05 13.79
C ALA A 350 16.52 0.30 14.81
N ASN A 351 17.05 1.52 14.74
CA ASN A 351 18.07 2.00 15.67
C ASN A 351 17.56 1.98 17.12
N ARG A 352 16.31 2.40 17.36
CA ARG A 352 15.66 2.32 18.68
C ARG A 352 15.43 0.88 19.14
N LEU A 353 14.92 0.01 18.28
CA LEU A 353 14.60 -1.39 18.63
C LEU A 353 15.84 -2.24 18.94
N THR A 354 17.01 -1.79 18.46
CA THR A 354 18.30 -2.46 18.63
C THR A 354 19.28 -1.67 19.51
N ALA A 355 18.81 -0.60 20.16
CA ALA A 355 19.59 0.17 21.13
C ALA A 355 19.66 -0.62 22.45
N GLY A 356 20.63 -1.54 22.55
CA GLY A 356 20.83 -2.38 23.74
C GLY A 356 21.43 -3.75 23.44
N THR A 357 21.35 -4.22 22.19
CA THR A 357 21.86 -5.54 21.76
C THR A 357 23.37 -5.55 21.50
N ARG A 358 24.16 -4.68 22.16
CA ARG A 358 25.61 -4.65 21.96
C ARG A 358 26.24 -5.96 22.46
N GLY A 359 26.55 -6.84 21.50
CA GLY A 359 27.52 -7.93 21.52
C GLY A 359 27.78 -8.62 22.86
N ILE A 360 27.24 -9.82 23.03
CA ILE A 360 28.02 -10.86 23.70
C ILE A 360 29.02 -11.33 22.63
N VAL A 361 30.29 -11.14 22.95
CA VAL A 361 31.49 -11.41 22.15
C VAL A 361 31.51 -12.83 21.58
#